data_AF-A0A0L9T4W1-F1
#
_entry.id   AF-A0A0L9T4W1-F1
#
_cell.length_a   1.000
_cell.length_b   1.000
_cell.length_c   1.000
_cell.angle_alpha   90.00
_cell.angle_beta   90.00
_cell.angle_gamma   90.00
#
_symmetry.space_group_name_H-M   'P 1'
#
loop_
_entity.id
_entity.type
_entity.pdbx_description
1 polymer ?
#
loop_
_entity_poly.entity_id
_entity_poly.type
_entity_poly.pdbx_seq_one_letter_code
_entity_poly.pdbx_strand_id
1 'polypeptide(L)'
;MKASLQKKVLQDPQIADNIGVGAVMLLNLVYPFTTFRQNYYLNITHRSIVKVFPAHVCPQTIDLVKETPKPVIRLPMWVEKKLNVDDILRKFVPPSDQPSTSKQPDNQ
;
A
#
# COMPACT_ATOMS: atom_id res chain seq x y z
N MET A 1 19.08 -3.37 -2.11
CA MET A 1 17.61 -3.24 -2.00
C MET A 1 17.10 -4.39 -1.16
N LYS A 2 16.22 -4.14 -0.20
CA LYS A 2 15.61 -5.18 0.64
C LYS A 2 14.10 -5.19 0.39
N ALA A 3 13.46 -6.33 0.54
CA ALA A 3 12.00 -6.44 0.42
C ALA A 3 11.43 -7.11 1.66
N SER A 4 10.28 -6.63 2.12
CA SER A 4 9.51 -7.24 3.20
C SER A 4 8.15 -7.64 2.69
N LEU A 5 7.72 -8.87 2.99
CA LEU A 5 6.39 -9.36 2.69
C LEU A 5 5.51 -9.24 3.94
N GLN A 6 4.31 -8.68 3.79
CA GLN A 6 3.38 -8.61 4.91
C GLN A 6 2.91 -10.01 5.33
N LYS A 7 2.83 -10.27 6.64
CA LYS A 7 2.38 -11.55 7.20
C LYS A 7 1.00 -11.99 6.67
N LYS A 8 0.10 -11.05 6.37
CA LYS A 8 -1.23 -11.34 5.81
C LYS A 8 -1.15 -12.02 4.44
N VAL A 9 -0.10 -11.79 3.66
CA VAL A 9 0.11 -12.48 2.38
C VAL A 9 0.37 -13.97 2.61
N LEU A 10 1.15 -14.30 3.64
CA LEU A 10 1.49 -15.67 4.00
C LEU A 10 0.30 -16.45 4.59
N GLN A 11 -0.82 -15.77 4.87
CA GLN A 11 -2.04 -16.40 5.36
C GLN A 11 -3.03 -16.71 4.23
N ASP A 12 -2.79 -16.21 3.02
CA ASP A 12 -3.62 -16.53 1.85
C ASP A 12 -3.17 -17.86 1.25
N PRO A 13 -4.02 -18.92 1.28
CA PRO A 13 -3.65 -20.22 0.75
C PRO A 13 -3.25 -20.20 -0.73
N GLN A 14 -3.85 -19.32 -1.54
CA GLN A 14 -3.54 -19.24 -2.98
C GLN A 14 -2.12 -18.74 -3.24
N ILE A 15 -1.58 -17.95 -2.30
CA ILE A 15 -0.29 -17.32 -2.42
C ILE A 15 0.76 -18.10 -1.61
N ALA A 16 0.46 -18.43 -0.36
CA ALA A 16 1.38 -19.02 0.60
C ALA A 16 2.02 -20.33 0.09
N ASP A 17 1.22 -21.20 -0.53
CA ASP A 17 1.69 -22.51 -1.04
C ASP A 17 2.72 -22.38 -2.16
N ASN A 18 2.72 -21.24 -2.87
CA ASN A 18 3.63 -20.95 -3.98
C ASN A 18 4.85 -20.12 -3.55
N ILE A 19 4.91 -19.67 -2.28
CA ILE A 19 6.03 -18.88 -1.76
C ILE A 19 7.10 -19.80 -1.20
N GLY A 20 8.27 -19.76 -1.82
CA GLY A 20 9.47 -20.47 -1.38
C GLY A 20 10.74 -19.86 -1.95
N VAL A 21 11.90 -20.38 -1.53
CA VAL A 21 13.18 -20.00 -2.13
C VAL A 21 13.16 -20.37 -3.62
N GLY A 22 13.44 -19.41 -4.49
CA GLY A 22 13.40 -19.58 -5.95
C GLY A 22 12.05 -19.25 -6.60
N ALA A 23 11.02 -18.92 -5.82
CA ALA A 23 9.75 -18.44 -6.37
C ALA A 23 9.91 -17.06 -7.02
N VAL A 24 9.14 -16.80 -8.08
CA VAL A 24 9.12 -15.51 -8.78
C VAL A 24 7.78 -14.83 -8.52
N MET A 25 7.80 -13.56 -8.13
CA MET A 25 6.59 -12.78 -7.90
C MET A 25 6.46 -11.67 -8.93
N LEU A 26 5.32 -11.62 -9.61
CA LEU A 26 4.93 -10.46 -10.41
C LEU A 26 4.21 -9.47 -9.49
N LEU A 27 4.79 -8.27 -9.38
CA LEU A 27 4.30 -7.23 -8.48
C LEU A 27 3.77 -6.02 -9.25
N ASN A 28 2.73 -5.37 -8.73
CA ASN A 28 2.19 -4.12 -9.24
C ASN A 28 2.15 -3.04 -8.15
N LEU A 29 2.42 -1.79 -8.55
CA LEU A 29 2.35 -0.60 -7.69
C LEU A 29 3.05 -0.78 -6.32
N VAL A 30 4.26 -1.35 -6.33
CA VAL A 30 5.07 -1.45 -5.11
C VAL A 30 5.71 -0.10 -4.84
N TYR A 31 5.40 0.49 -3.69
CA TYR A 31 6.01 1.75 -3.28
C TYR A 31 7.36 1.47 -2.59
N PRO A 32 8.49 1.93 -3.17
CA PRO A 32 9.75 1.92 -2.46
C PRO A 32 9.69 2.98 -1.36
N PHE A 33 10.03 2.59 -0.14
CA PHE A 33 10.21 3.54 0.94
C PHE A 33 11.66 3.51 1.40
N THR A 34 12.18 4.68 1.73
CA THR A 34 13.53 4.87 2.24
C THR A 34 13.43 5.47 3.63
N THR A 35 14.02 4.79 4.60
CA THR A 35 14.23 5.37 5.94
C THR A 35 15.55 6.15 5.99
N PHE A 36 16.53 5.77 5.16
CA PHE A 36 17.83 6.42 5.06
C PHE A 36 18.34 6.38 3.62
N ARG A 37 19.00 7.45 3.17
CA ARG A 37 19.36 7.74 1.75
C ARG A 37 20.08 6.61 0.97
N GLN A 38 20.59 5.58 1.64
CA GLN A 38 21.30 4.46 1.03
C GLN A 38 20.54 3.13 1.04
N ASN A 39 19.43 3.03 1.79
CA ASN A 39 18.66 1.80 1.94
C ASN A 39 17.25 1.95 1.36
N TYR A 40 17.02 1.32 0.21
CA TYR A 40 15.69 1.17 -0.38
C TYR A 40 15.04 -0.13 0.08
N TYR A 41 13.87 0.01 0.70
CA TYR A 41 13.02 -1.09 1.13
C TYR A 41 11.74 -1.13 0.29
N LEU A 42 11.37 -2.33 -0.17
CA LEU A 42 10.10 -2.59 -0.83
C LEU A 42 9.12 -3.21 0.17
N ASN A 43 7.98 -2.57 0.37
CA ASN A 43 6.88 -3.13 1.17
C ASN A 43 5.91 -3.87 0.25
N ILE A 44 5.97 -5.21 0.24
CA ILE A 44 5.09 -6.04 -0.59
C ILE A 44 3.83 -6.36 0.19
N THR A 45 2.71 -5.84 -0.29
CA THR A 45 1.38 -6.04 0.29
C THR A 45 0.58 -7.02 -0.55
N HIS A 46 -0.52 -7.56 -0.02
CA HIS A 46 -1.39 -8.49 -0.74
C HIS A 46 -1.88 -7.94 -2.09
N ARG A 47 -2.37 -6.69 -2.10
CA ARG A 47 -2.76 -5.97 -3.33
C ARG A 47 -1.62 -5.73 -4.33
N SER A 48 -0.38 -5.81 -3.88
CA SER A 48 0.78 -5.60 -4.74
C SER A 48 1.12 -6.86 -5.54
N ILE A 49 0.58 -8.02 -5.17
CA ILE A 49 0.92 -9.29 -5.80
C ILE A 49 -0.09 -9.56 -6.91
N VAL A 50 0.41 -9.70 -8.12
CA VAL A 50 -0.39 -10.05 -9.29
C VAL A 50 -0.43 -11.55 -9.46
N LYS A 51 0.74 -12.19 -9.36
CA LYS A 51 0.90 -13.63 -9.55
C LYS A 51 2.18 -14.09 -8.87
N VAL A 52 2.14 -15.27 -8.28
CA VAL A 52 3.32 -15.96 -7.74
C VAL A 52 3.54 -17.21 -8.58
N PHE A 53 4.76 -17.38 -9.05
CA PHE A 53 5.22 -18.55 -9.76
C PHE A 53 6.04 -19.40 -8.78
N PRO A 54 5.65 -20.66 -8.54
CA PRO A 54 6.39 -21.54 -7.65
C PRO A 54 7.80 -21.76 -8.19
N ALA A 55 8.71 -22.19 -7.31
CA ALA A 55 10.13 -22.40 -7.61
C ALA A 55 10.43 -23.57 -8.56
N HIS A 56 9.46 -24.05 -9.36
CA HIS A 56 9.65 -25.19 -10.24
C HIS A 56 10.77 -24.92 -11.26
N VAL A 57 11.67 -25.90 -11.33
CA VAL A 57 13.00 -25.94 -11.95
C VAL A 57 13.01 -25.84 -13.49
N CYS A 58 11.93 -25.36 -14.12
CA CYS A 58 11.81 -25.32 -15.57
C CYS A 58 12.18 -23.92 -16.13
N PRO A 59 12.95 -23.81 -17.23
CA PRO A 59 13.31 -22.53 -17.85
C PRO A 59 12.14 -21.62 -18.28
N GLN A 60 10.90 -22.14 -18.24
CA GLN A 60 9.70 -21.53 -18.80
C GLN A 60 9.06 -20.43 -17.94
N THR A 61 9.62 -20.09 -16.77
CA THR A 61 9.04 -19.03 -15.92
C THR A 61 9.04 -17.67 -16.62
N ILE A 62 10.03 -17.37 -17.46
CA ILE A 62 10.11 -16.09 -18.19
C ILE A 62 9.00 -15.97 -19.25
N ASP A 63 8.75 -17.04 -20.00
CA ASP A 63 7.71 -17.03 -21.04
C ASP A 63 6.32 -17.02 -20.41
N LEU A 64 6.12 -17.75 -19.31
CA LEU A 64 4.88 -17.70 -18.54
C LEU A 64 4.62 -16.31 -17.90
N VAL A 65 5.68 -15.61 -17.50
CA VAL A 65 5.60 -14.22 -17.04
C VAL A 65 5.17 -13.30 -18.19
N LYS A 66 5.72 -13.47 -19.40
CA LYS A 66 5.36 -12.68 -20.58
C LYS A 66 3.93 -12.94 -21.06
N GLU A 67 3.46 -14.18 -20.99
CA GLU A 67 2.09 -14.55 -21.35
C GLU A 67 1.05 -14.09 -20.32
N THR A 68 1.47 -13.82 -19.09
CA THR A 68 0.54 -13.36 -18.05
C THR A 68 -0.02 -11.99 -18.47
N PRO A 69 -1.36 -11.88 -18.70
CA PRO A 69 -1.96 -10.64 -19.13
C PRO A 69 -1.64 -9.53 -18.15
N LYS A 70 -1.27 -8.36 -18.66
CA LYS A 70 -0.99 -7.19 -17.81
C LYS A 70 -2.26 -6.91 -17.01
N PRO A 71 -2.22 -7.03 -15.67
CA PRO A 71 -3.41 -6.86 -14.87
C PRO A 71 -3.89 -5.42 -15.04
N VAL A 72 -5.12 -5.25 -15.52
CA VAL A 72 -5.76 -3.93 -15.62
C VAL A 72 -6.23 -3.55 -14.22
N ILE A 73 -5.31 -3.04 -13.42
CA ILE A 73 -5.62 -2.54 -12.08
C ILE A 73 -5.93 -1.05 -12.22
N ARG A 74 -7.22 -0.73 -12.16
CA ARG A 74 -7.68 0.67 -12.07
C ARG A 74 -7.13 1.25 -10.77
N LEU A 75 -6.35 2.32 -10.86
CA LEU A 75 -5.93 3.05 -9.66
C LEU A 75 -7.20 3.51 -8.93
N PRO A 76 -7.28 3.35 -7.60
CA PRO A 76 -8.33 4.00 -6.85
C PRO A 76 -8.21 5.51 -7.09
N MET A 77 -9.33 6.15 -7.40
CA MET A 77 -9.50 7.57 -7.75
C MET A 77 -8.84 8.56 -6.75
N TRP A 78 -8.43 8.06 -5.57
CA TRP A 78 -7.70 8.79 -4.55
C TRP A 78 -6.23 9.07 -4.88
N VAL A 79 -5.61 8.31 -5.79
CA VAL A 79 -4.25 8.62 -6.28
C VAL A 79 -4.27 9.77 -7.28
N GLU A 80 -5.38 9.96 -7.99
CA GLU A 80 -5.58 11.07 -8.94
C GLU A 80 -6.02 12.36 -8.24
N LYS A 81 -6.77 12.25 -7.15
CA LYS A 81 -7.02 13.41 -6.28
C LYS A 81 -5.76 13.68 -5.48
N LYS A 82 -4.98 14.68 -5.90
CA LYS A 82 -4.12 15.48 -5.02
C LYS A 82 -4.99 15.97 -3.86
N LEU A 83 -5.19 15.14 -2.84
CA LEU A 83 -5.76 15.62 -1.60
C LEU A 83 -4.75 16.59 -1.03
N ASN A 84 -5.18 17.84 -0.90
CA ASN A 84 -4.38 18.85 -0.26
C ASN A 84 -4.10 18.36 1.16
N VAL A 85 -2.83 18.15 1.48
CA VAL A 85 -2.39 17.68 2.79
C VAL A 85 -2.89 18.63 3.88
N ASP A 86 -3.02 19.92 3.56
CA ASP A 86 -3.55 20.94 4.46
C ASP A 86 -5.03 20.69 4.85
N ASP A 87 -5.86 20.18 3.94
CA ASP A 87 -7.27 19.87 4.23
C ASP A 87 -7.41 18.69 5.19
N ILE A 88 -6.45 17.77 5.16
CA ILE A 88 -6.38 16.64 6.09
C ILE A 88 -5.90 17.14 7.45
N LEU A 89 -4.79 17.90 7.48
CA LEU A 89 -4.20 18.42 8.72
C LEU A 89 -5.17 19.33 9.48
N ARG A 90 -6.00 20.10 8.77
CA ARG A 90 -7.02 20.97 9.38
C ARG A 90 -8.09 20.21 10.17
N LYS A 91 -8.35 18.94 9.85
CA LYS A 91 -9.31 18.08 10.59
C LYS A 91 -8.76 17.55 11.91
N PHE A 92 -7.45 17.64 12.13
CA PHE A 92 -6.79 17.22 13.37
C PHE A 92 -6.51 18.39 14.32
N VAL A 93 -6.87 19.62 13.93
CA VAL A 93 -6.80 20.77 14.84
C VAL A 93 -7.95 20.62 15.84
N PRO A 94 -7.67 20.50 17.15
CA PRO A 94 -8.71 20.49 18.18
C PRO A 94 -9.54 21.78 18.10
N PRO A 95 -10.85 21.76 18.37
CA PRO A 95 -11.60 22.99 18.55
C PRO A 95 -10.89 23.81 19.64
N SER A 96 -10.45 25.02 19.29
CA SER A 96 -9.93 25.96 20.29
C SER A 96 -11.10 26.32 21.20
N ASP A 97 -10.96 26.05 22.50
CA ASP A 97 -11.92 26.49 23.52
C ASP A 97 -11.93 28.02 23.54
N GLN A 98 -12.79 28.65 22.74
CA GLN A 98 -13.11 30.06 22.92
C GLN A 98 -14.04 30.17 24.12
N PRO A 99 -13.77 31.08 25.08
CA PRO A 99 -14.68 31.30 26.19
C PRO A 99 -16.01 31.84 25.65
N SER A 100 -17.10 31.13 25.95
CA SER A 100 -18.44 31.60 25.66
C SER A 100 -18.73 32.86 26.47
N THR A 101 -18.75 34.02 25.82
CA THR A 101 -19.31 35.24 26.42
C THR A 101 -20.82 35.13 26.41
N SER A 102 -21.37 34.39 27.37
CA SER A 102 -22.79 34.43 27.72
C SER A 102 -23.11 35.84 28.22
N LYS A 103 -23.88 36.59 27.42
CA LYS A 103 -24.51 37.83 27.89
C LYS A 103 -25.76 37.44 28.67
N GLN A 104 -25.74 37.68 29.97
CA GLN A 104 -26.92 37.61 30.85
C GLN A 104 -27.91 38.72 30.43
N PRO A 105 -29.22 38.47 30.32
CA PRO A 105 -30.20 39.54 30.14
C PRO A 105 -30.52 40.20 31.49
N ASP A 106 -30.54 41.53 31.49
CA ASP A 106 -31.12 42.37 32.54
C ASP A 106 -32.64 42.13 32.62
N ASN A 107 -33.14 41.84 33.81
CA ASN A 107 -34.58 41.84 34.10
C ASN A 107 -34.96 43.22 34.66
N GLN A 108 -35.84 43.94 33.94
CA GLN A 108 -36.66 45.04 34.47
C GLN A 108 -37.94 44.48 35.11
#